data_AF-A0A1H6UQI2-F1
#
_entry.id   AF-A0A1H6UQI2-F1
#
_cell.length_a   1.000
_cell.length_b   1.000
_cell.length_c   1.000
_cell.angle_alpha   90.00
_cell.angle_beta   90.00
_cell.angle_gamma   90.00
#
_symmetry.space_group_name_H-M   'P 1'
#
loop_
_entity.id
_entity.type
_entity.pdbx_description
1 polymer ?
#
loop_
_entity_poly.entity_id
_entity_poly.type
_entity_poly.pdbx_seq_one_letter_code
_entity_poly.pdbx_strand_id
1 'polypeptide(L)' 'MTAPLLTLAQILNRLTLTARWTLRDHQPGPDGRCPICRIADCAVATAARDLLTALRQTRWTGGAGTTRSGGR' A
#
# COMPACT_ATOMS: atom_id res chain seq x y z
N MET A 1 22.85 -18.91 7.12
CA MET A 1 22.78 -17.61 6.41
C MET A 1 21.71 -16.76 7.08
N THR A 2 22.04 -15.60 7.65
CA THR A 2 21.07 -14.67 8.26
C THR A 2 20.65 -13.64 7.22
N ALA A 3 19.37 -13.63 6.83
CA ALA A 3 18.83 -12.56 6.00
C ALA A 3 18.77 -11.25 6.80
N PRO A 4 18.99 -10.08 6.18
CA PRO A 4 18.86 -8.80 6.88
C PRO A 4 17.42 -8.62 7.40
N LEU A 5 17.27 -8.28 8.67
CA LEU A 5 15.98 -7.89 9.24
C LEU A 5 15.61 -6.51 8.69
N LEU A 6 14.47 -6.40 8.01
CA LEU A 6 13.99 -5.13 7.49
C LEU A 6 13.37 -4.29 8.63
N THR A 7 13.65 -2.99 8.64
CA THR A 7 12.92 -2.06 9.50
C THR A 7 11.48 -1.91 9.02
N LEU A 8 10.58 -1.51 9.92
CA LEU A 8 9.19 -1.25 9.56
C LEU A 8 9.09 -0.24 8.39
N ALA A 9 9.90 0.82 8.41
CA ALA A 9 9.93 1.81 7.33
C ALA A 9 10.35 1.18 5.97
N GLN A 10 11.32 0.28 5.97
CA GLN A 10 11.73 -0.45 4.77
C GLN A 10 10.61 -1.37 4.25
N ILE A 11 9.92 -2.07 5.14
CA ILE A 11 8.77 -2.91 4.79
C ILE A 11 7.66 -2.04 4.15
N LEU A 12 7.27 -0.95 4.81
CA LEU A 12 6.21 -0.05 4.32
C LEU A 12 6.58 0.59 2.98
N ASN A 13 7.85 0.96 2.77
CA ASN A 13 8.32 1.51 1.50
C ASN A 13 8.25 0.45 0.39
N ARG A 14 8.69 -0.78 0.66
CA ARG A 14 8.61 -1.87 -0.31
C ARG A 14 7.16 -2.16 -0.70
N LEU A 15 6.26 -2.27 0.28
CA LEU A 15 4.82 -2.49 0.03
C LEU A 15 4.21 -1.34 -0.81
N THR A 16 4.59 -0.09 -0.51
CA THR A 16 4.13 1.08 -1.29
C THR A 16 4.58 1.00 -2.74
N LEU A 17 5.85 0.63 -2.98
CA LEU A 17 6.40 0.51 -4.33
C LEU A 17 5.75 -0.64 -5.10
N THR A 18 5.61 -1.80 -4.46
CA THR A 18 4.93 -2.97 -5.06
C THR A 18 3.51 -2.63 -5.46
N ALA A 19 2.72 -2.03 -4.57
CA ALA A 19 1.33 -1.66 -4.89
C ALA A 19 1.24 -0.67 -6.06
N ARG A 20 2.15 0.30 -6.14
CA ARG A 20 2.20 1.26 -7.25
C ARG A 20 2.56 0.61 -8.57
N TRP A 21 3.48 -0.35 -8.56
CA TRP A 21 3.84 -1.11 -9.76
C TRP A 21 2.67 -1.97 -10.22
N THR A 22 2.05 -2.72 -9.31
CA THR A 22 0.83 -3.48 -9.59
C THR A 22 -0.27 -2.61 -10.19
N LEU A 23 -0.49 -1.39 -9.69
CA LEU A 23 -1.49 -0.50 -10.28
C LEU A 23 -1.18 -0.08 -11.71
N ARG A 24 0.09 0.14 -12.04
CA ARG A 24 0.51 0.49 -13.41
C ARG A 24 0.32 -0.70 -14.35
N ASP A 25 0.76 -1.87 -13.93
CA ASP A 25 0.66 -3.10 -14.71
C ASP A 25 -0.80 -3.52 -14.97
N HIS A 26 -1.69 -3.22 -14.01
CA HIS A 26 -3.11 -3.56 -14.09
C HIS A 26 -4.00 -2.38 -14.50
N GLN A 27 -3.43 -1.25 -14.94
CA GLN A 27 -4.21 -0.07 -15.30
C GLN A 27 -5.16 -0.40 -16.46
N PRO A 28 -6.48 -0.18 -16.29
CA PRO A 28 -7.44 -0.50 -17.34
C PRO A 28 -7.13 0.24 -18.65
N GLY A 29 -7.24 -0.48 -19.76
CA GLY A 29 -7.18 0.11 -21.10
C GLY A 29 -8.47 0.87 -21.45
N PRO A 30 -8.59 1.34 -22.71
CA PRO A 30 -9.79 2.05 -23.18
C PRO A 30 -11.10 1.29 -22.95
N ASP A 31 -11.03 -0.05 -23.01
CA ASP A 31 -12.18 -0.94 -22.82
C ASP A 31 -12.59 -1.12 -21.34
N GLY A 32 -11.93 -0.42 -20.41
CA GLY A 32 -12.18 -0.52 -18.96
C GLY A 32 -11.73 -1.85 -18.34
N ARG A 33 -11.07 -2.72 -19.11
CA ARG A 33 -10.55 -4.01 -18.65
C ARG A 33 -9.06 -3.95 -18.34
N CYS A 34 -8.65 -4.71 -17.32
CA CYS A 34 -7.24 -4.89 -17.02
C CYS A 34 -6.53 -5.61 -18.18
N PRO A 35 -5.36 -5.13 -18.65
CA PRO A 35 -4.64 -5.74 -19.77
C PRO A 35 -4.10 -7.15 -19.43
N ILE A 36 -3.77 -7.40 -18.16
CA ILE A 36 -3.20 -8.68 -17.69
C ILE A 36 -4.31 -9.68 -17.35
N CYS A 37 -5.24 -9.30 -16.47
CA CYS A 37 -6.29 -10.20 -15.99
C CYS A 37 -7.49 -10.31 -16.95
N ARG A 38 -7.60 -9.40 -17.94
CA ARG A 38 -8.67 -9.35 -18.95
C ARG A 38 -10.10 -9.23 -18.42
N ILE A 39 -10.25 -8.87 -17.14
CA ILE A 39 -11.52 -8.61 -16.46
C ILE A 39 -11.74 -7.11 -16.20
N ALA A 40 -13.00 -6.71 -16.13
CA ALA A 40 -13.39 -5.44 -15.51
C ALA A 40 -13.19 -5.54 -13.98
N ASP A 41 -13.07 -4.40 -13.32
CA ASP A 41 -12.94 -4.29 -11.85
C ASP A 41 -11.90 -5.26 -11.26
N CYS A 42 -10.71 -5.28 -11.87
CA CYS A 42 -9.65 -6.21 -11.53
C CYS A 42 -9.33 -6.22 -10.03
N ALA A 43 -9.59 -7.36 -9.38
CA ALA A 43 -9.38 -7.54 -7.95
C ALA A 43 -7.94 -7.27 -7.51
N VAL A 44 -6.96 -7.55 -8.38
CA VAL A 44 -5.53 -7.25 -8.12
C VAL A 44 -5.29 -5.75 -8.06
N ALA A 45 -5.85 -4.99 -9.00
CA ALA A 45 -5.78 -3.54 -8.96
C ALA A 45 -6.49 -2.99 -7.72
N THR A 46 -7.66 -3.55 -7.37
CA THR A 46 -8.41 -3.16 -6.16
C THR A 46 -7.60 -3.41 -4.89
N ALA A 47 -7.05 -4.61 -4.70
CA ALA A 47 -6.19 -4.94 -3.57
C ALA A 47 -4.98 -4.01 -3.45
N ALA A 48 -4.37 -3.60 -4.57
CA ALA A 48 -3.27 -2.65 -4.57
C ALA A 48 -3.71 -1.24 -4.11
N ARG A 49 -4.92 -0.78 -4.47
CA ARG A 49 -5.50 0.48 -3.96
C ARG A 49 -5.80 0.39 -2.47
N ASP A 50 -6.34 -0.74 -2.02
CA ASP A 50 -6.69 -0.97 -0.62
C ASP A 50 -5.42 -0.98 0.25
N LEU A 51 -4.36 -1.64 -0.21
CA LEU A 51 -3.07 -1.64 0.45
C LEU A 51 -2.49 -0.22 0.57
N LEU A 52 -2.51 0.59 -0.50
CA LEU A 52 -2.06 1.99 -0.42
C LEU A 52 -2.91 2.82 0.55
N THR A 53 -4.18 2.50 0.70
CA THR A 53 -5.07 3.15 1.66
C THR A 53 -4.73 2.75 3.10
N ALA A 54 -4.55 1.47 3.36
CA ALA A 54 -4.11 0.96 4.66
C ALA A 54 -2.74 1.52 5.06
N LEU A 55 -1.77 1.54 4.14
CA LEU A 55 -0.43 2.09 4.40
C LEU A 55 -0.49 3.58 4.76
N ARG A 56 -1.36 4.37 4.12
CA ARG A 56 -1.57 5.77 4.50
C ARG A 56 -2.10 5.91 5.92
N GLN A 57 -3.04 5.06 6.32
CA GLN A 57 -3.59 5.06 7.69
C GLN A 57 -2.52 4.68 8.71
N THR A 58 -1.69 3.65 8.44
CA THR A 58 -0.61 3.25 9.37
C THR A 58 0.45 4.34 9.59
N ARG A 59 0.73 5.15 8.57
CA ARG A 59 1.66 6.30 8.68
C ARG A 59 1.06 7.43 9.51
N TRP A 60 -0.27 7.62 9.45
CA TRP A 60 -0.97 8.60 10.26
C TRP A 60 -1.02 8.16 11.74
N THR A 61 -1.36 6.90 12.01
CA THR A 61 -1.48 6.38 13.38
C THR A 61 -0.14 6.30 14.11
N GLY A 62 0.97 6.14 13.39
CA GLY A 62 2.32 6.22 13.96
C GLY A 62 2.72 7.63 14.45
N GLY A 63 2.01 8.68 14.02
CA GLY A 63 2.20 10.06 14.48
C GLY A 63 1.29 10.48 15.64
N ALA A 64 0.24 9.71 15.93
CA ALA A 64 -0.73 10.00 17.00
C ALA A 64 -0.28 9.48 18.39
N GLY A 65 1.02 9.22 18.58
CA GLY A 65 1.62 8.80 19.85
C GLY A 65 2.08 9.94 20.76
N THR A 66 1.82 11.21 20.43
CA THR A 66 2.10 12.35 21.32
C THR A 66 0.83 13.14 21.61
N THR A 67 0.04 12.68 22.57
CA THR A 67 -0.90 13.55 23.30
C THR A 67 -0.71 13.36 24.80
N ARG A 68 0.18 14.19 25.34
CA ARG A 68 -0.07 15.02 26.53
C ARG A 68 -0.64 14.31 27.77
N SER A 69 0.24 13.71 28.57
CA SER A 69 0.03 13.60 30.02
C SER A 69 0.57 14.86 30.71
N GLY A 70 -0.29 15.86 30.86
CA GLY A 70 -0.01 17.04 31.66
C GLY A 70 -1.30 17.58 32.27
N GLY A 71 -1.40 17.52 33.59
CA GLY A 71 -2.37 18.30 34.36
C GLY A 71 -3.16 17.50 35.39
N ARG A 72 -2.58 17.31 36.58
CA ARG A 72 -3.30 17.46 37.83
C ARG A 72 -2.34 17.96 38.90
#